data_AF-A0A9W5IUX2-F1
#
_entry.id   AF-A0A9W5IUX2-F1
#
_cell.length_a   1.000
_cell.length_b   1.000
_cell.length_c   1.000
_cell.angle_alpha   90.00
_cell.angle_beta   90.00
_cell.angle_gamma   90.00
#
_symmetry.space_group_name_H-M   'P 1'
#
loop_
_entity.id
_entity.type
_entity.pdbx_description
1 polymer ?
#
loop_
_entity_poly.entity_id
_entity_poly.type
_entity_poly.pdbx_seq_one_letter_code
_entity_poly.pdbx_strand_id
1 'polypeptide(L)'
;MEYIIDIYETDELNKYRFALGSISEKTLFVFGINPSTADNKEPDSTIRKVMGFAEENGYTSFVMFNLYPQRATNPNDLPQEASKEIIQKNVEIISKLISQQVTSDILLAWGGLFYSRAYFSDCLKQLYENLKQYPVNWLRIGEFLKSGQPQHPLYAAYSNQLKKMDMLNFLEKI
;
A
#
# COMPACT_ATOMS: atom_id res chain seq x y z
N MET A 1 16.38 0.04 -8.56
CA MET A 1 16.66 1.00 -7.48
C MET A 1 17.30 0.26 -6.32
N GLU A 2 18.09 0.93 -5.48
CA GLU A 2 18.68 0.32 -4.28
C GLU A 2 17.66 0.11 -3.17
N TYR A 3 17.88 -0.90 -2.32
CA TYR A 3 17.02 -1.19 -1.19
C TYR A 3 17.43 -0.39 0.04
N ILE A 4 16.95 0.86 0.14
CA ILE A 4 17.24 1.78 1.24
C ILE A 4 15.98 1.97 2.08
N ILE A 5 16.06 1.63 3.37
CA ILE A 5 14.95 1.65 4.31
C ILE A 5 15.28 2.50 5.54
N ASP A 6 14.85 3.76 5.50
CA ASP A 6 14.96 4.70 6.62
C ASP A 6 13.65 4.82 7.41
N ILE A 7 12.55 4.29 6.84
CA ILE A 7 11.23 4.21 7.46
C ILE A 7 10.92 2.74 7.69
N TYR A 8 10.90 2.35 8.95
CA TYR A 8 10.47 1.02 9.37
C TYR A 8 9.61 1.14 10.62
N GLU A 9 8.33 1.43 10.39
CA GLU A 9 7.36 1.71 11.45
C GLU A 9 6.64 0.43 11.84
N THR A 10 6.94 -0.09 13.03
CA THR A 10 6.34 -1.31 13.58
C THR A 10 5.84 -1.11 15.00
N ASP A 11 5.08 -2.08 15.53
CA ASP A 11 4.96 -2.23 16.97
C ASP A 11 6.23 -2.86 17.58
N GLU A 12 6.29 -2.90 18.91
CA GLU A 12 7.46 -3.41 19.66
C GLU A 12 7.80 -4.87 19.33
N LEU A 13 6.77 -5.68 19.06
CA LEU A 13 6.93 -7.10 18.75
C LEU A 13 7.08 -7.38 17.25
N ASN A 14 7.07 -6.34 16.41
CA ASN A 14 7.07 -6.46 14.95
C ASN A 14 5.93 -7.37 14.42
N LYS A 15 4.80 -7.42 15.14
CA LYS A 15 3.56 -8.09 14.71
C LYS A 15 2.80 -7.23 13.71
N TYR A 16 2.88 -5.91 13.85
CA TYR A 16 2.27 -4.95 12.95
C TYR A 16 3.35 -4.10 12.30
N ARG A 17 3.34 -4.01 10.96
CA ARG A 17 4.22 -3.14 10.17
C ARG A 17 3.36 -2.11 9.44
N PHE A 18 3.42 -0.89 9.93
CA PHE A 18 2.64 0.24 9.43
C PHE A 18 3.25 0.82 8.15
N ALA A 19 4.58 0.91 8.07
CA ALA A 19 5.28 1.43 6.91
C ALA A 19 6.66 0.77 6.71
N LEU A 20 7.11 0.67 5.46
CA LEU A 20 8.43 0.18 5.08
C LEU A 20 8.93 0.91 3.83
N GLY A 21 10.04 1.64 3.91
CA GLY A 21 10.59 2.33 2.74
C GLY A 21 11.52 3.49 3.06
N SER A 22 11.61 4.42 2.13
CA SER A 22 12.32 5.70 2.26
C SER A 22 11.58 6.80 1.50
N ILE A 23 11.72 8.04 1.96
CA ILE A 23 11.10 9.21 1.34
C ILE A 23 12.14 10.04 0.60
N SER A 24 11.81 10.43 -0.62
CA SER A 24 12.50 11.40 -1.46
C SER A 24 11.47 12.31 -2.15
N GLU A 25 11.91 13.25 -2.99
CA GLU A 25 11.00 14.10 -3.78
C GLU A 25 10.11 13.28 -4.73
N LYS A 26 10.62 12.16 -5.27
CA LYS A 26 9.88 11.27 -6.18
C LYS A 26 9.62 9.94 -5.51
N THR A 27 8.80 9.94 -4.47
CA THR A 27 8.40 8.73 -3.75
C THR A 27 7.15 8.09 -4.37
N LEU A 28 7.21 6.80 -4.68
CA LEU A 28 6.02 6.00 -4.95
C LEU A 28 5.47 5.40 -3.65
N PHE A 29 4.27 5.82 -3.23
CA PHE A 29 3.58 5.17 -2.12
C PHE A 29 2.76 3.99 -2.64
N VAL A 30 2.75 2.88 -1.92
CA VAL A 30 2.08 1.65 -2.37
C VAL A 30 1.19 1.08 -1.27
N PHE A 31 -0.02 0.68 -1.62
CA PHE A 31 -0.96 0.00 -0.72
C PHE A 31 -1.17 -1.46 -1.11
N GLY A 32 -0.62 -2.37 -0.29
CA GLY A 32 -0.97 -3.79 -0.31
C GLY A 32 -2.13 -4.15 0.63
N ILE A 33 -2.42 -5.45 0.75
CA ILE A 33 -3.41 -5.97 1.71
C ILE A 33 -2.83 -5.96 3.12
N ASN A 34 -1.73 -6.69 3.30
CA ASN A 34 -1.06 -6.90 4.56
C ASN A 34 0.44 -7.13 4.35
N PRO A 35 1.28 -6.74 5.32
CA PRO A 35 2.69 -7.07 5.30
C PRO A 35 2.95 -8.59 5.30
N SER A 36 4.00 -9.01 4.61
CA SER A 36 4.54 -10.38 4.66
C SER A 36 5.93 -10.38 5.31
N THR A 37 6.96 -10.85 4.61
CA THR A 37 8.28 -11.12 5.17
C THR A 37 9.27 -9.97 5.06
N ALA A 38 9.09 -8.99 4.17
CA ALA A 38 10.06 -7.89 4.04
C ALA A 38 10.25 -7.09 5.35
N ASP A 39 11.49 -6.72 5.64
CA ASP A 39 11.89 -5.91 6.80
C ASP A 39 12.89 -4.82 6.38
N ASN A 40 13.54 -4.12 7.30
CA ASN A 40 14.48 -3.06 6.94
C ASN A 40 15.83 -3.53 6.37
N LYS A 41 16.05 -4.83 6.23
CA LYS A 41 17.29 -5.43 5.72
C LYS A 41 17.05 -6.17 4.42
N GLU A 42 15.96 -6.93 4.34
CA GLU A 42 15.70 -7.83 3.22
C GLU A 42 14.33 -7.57 2.56
N PRO A 43 14.29 -7.34 1.24
CA PRO A 43 13.04 -7.24 0.51
C PRO A 43 12.51 -8.63 0.11
N ASP A 44 11.20 -8.80 0.26
CA ASP A 44 10.46 -9.94 -0.30
C ASP A 44 10.16 -9.76 -1.80
N SER A 45 9.56 -10.77 -2.42
CA SER A 45 9.25 -10.76 -3.86
C SER A 45 8.32 -9.61 -4.28
N THR A 46 7.39 -9.22 -3.40
CA THR A 46 6.47 -8.11 -3.67
C THR A 46 7.21 -6.79 -3.64
N ILE A 47 8.06 -6.57 -2.63
CA ILE A 47 8.89 -5.37 -2.53
C ILE A 47 9.85 -5.25 -3.71
N ARG A 48 10.49 -6.35 -4.14
CA ARG A 48 11.34 -6.35 -5.34
C ARG A 48 10.56 -5.94 -6.60
N LYS A 49 9.31 -6.37 -6.74
CA LYS A 49 8.46 -5.91 -7.85
C LYS A 49 8.06 -4.45 -7.72
N VAL A 50 7.69 -4.00 -6.53
CA VAL A 50 7.39 -2.57 -6.28
C VAL A 50 8.58 -1.69 -6.64
N MET A 51 9.78 -2.07 -6.23
CA MET A 51 11.02 -1.36 -6.55
C MET A 51 11.25 -1.25 -8.06
N GLY A 52 11.00 -2.33 -8.81
CA GLY A 52 11.08 -2.30 -10.27
C GLY A 52 10.04 -1.38 -10.89
N PHE A 53 8.78 -1.42 -10.44
CA PHE A 53 7.75 -0.49 -10.90
C PHE A 53 8.09 0.97 -10.57
N ALA A 54 8.64 1.24 -9.39
CA ALA A 54 9.09 2.57 -9.01
C ALA A 54 10.19 3.08 -9.96
N GLU A 55 11.24 2.28 -10.17
CA GLU A 55 12.37 2.64 -11.04
C GLU A 55 11.94 2.88 -12.50
N GLU A 56 11.16 1.96 -13.08
CA GLU A 56 10.69 2.05 -14.47
C GLU A 56 9.77 3.25 -14.72
N ASN A 57 9.16 3.80 -13.66
CA ASN A 57 8.29 4.98 -13.74
C ASN A 57 8.95 6.26 -13.20
N GLY A 58 10.27 6.24 -13.00
CA GLY A 58 11.06 7.43 -12.66
C GLY A 58 10.95 7.89 -11.20
N TYR A 59 10.45 7.04 -10.32
CA TYR A 59 10.47 7.26 -8.87
C TYR A 59 11.85 6.88 -8.31
N THR A 60 12.31 7.66 -7.33
CA THR A 60 13.64 7.49 -6.71
C THR A 60 13.58 6.82 -5.35
N SER A 61 12.40 6.73 -4.74
CA SER A 61 12.17 5.96 -3.52
C SER A 61 10.76 5.38 -3.52
N PHE A 62 10.47 4.51 -2.55
CA PHE A 62 9.13 3.98 -2.34
C PHE A 62 8.82 3.88 -0.85
N VAL A 63 7.53 3.89 -0.52
CA VAL A 63 7.04 3.52 0.81
C VAL A 63 5.89 2.53 0.65
N MET A 64 6.05 1.35 1.26
CA MET A 64 5.04 0.30 1.29
C MET A 64 4.16 0.44 2.54
N PHE A 65 2.90 0.72 2.29
CA PHE A 65 1.79 0.64 3.25
C PHE A 65 0.91 -0.58 2.97
N ASN A 66 -0.01 -0.85 3.89
CA ASN A 66 -0.99 -1.91 3.76
C ASN A 66 -2.33 -1.44 4.34
N LEU A 67 -3.43 -1.95 3.80
CA LEU A 67 -4.77 -1.67 4.34
C LEU A 67 -4.88 -2.10 5.81
N TYR A 68 -4.32 -3.25 6.14
CA TYR A 68 -4.18 -3.70 7.53
C TYR A 68 -2.72 -4.08 7.84
N PRO A 69 -2.12 -3.55 8.92
CA PRO A 69 -0.67 -3.65 9.11
C PRO A 69 -0.21 -4.97 9.75
N GLN A 70 -1.11 -5.91 10.07
CA GLN A 70 -0.69 -7.19 10.68
C GLN A 70 0.17 -8.00 9.71
N ARG A 71 1.37 -8.38 10.14
CA ARG A 71 2.24 -9.26 9.36
C ARG A 71 1.65 -10.66 9.29
N ALA A 72 1.50 -11.18 8.07
CA ALA A 72 1.07 -12.55 7.80
C ALA A 72 1.54 -12.98 6.41
N THR A 73 2.20 -14.14 6.30
CA THR A 73 2.58 -14.69 4.98
C THR A 73 1.35 -15.26 4.28
N ASN A 74 0.47 -15.91 5.02
CA ASN A 74 -0.82 -16.37 4.53
C ASN A 74 -1.91 -15.37 4.96
N PRO A 75 -2.58 -14.67 4.03
CA PRO A 75 -3.66 -13.74 4.35
C PRO A 75 -4.82 -14.37 5.15
N ASN A 76 -4.96 -15.70 5.11
CA ASN A 76 -5.96 -16.39 5.92
C ASN A 76 -5.66 -16.34 7.44
N ASP A 77 -4.42 -16.06 7.83
CA ASP A 77 -4.01 -15.91 9.23
C ASP A 77 -4.35 -14.52 9.78
N LEU A 78 -4.85 -13.61 8.93
CA LEU A 78 -5.40 -12.34 9.37
C LEU A 78 -6.68 -12.57 10.18
N PRO A 79 -6.92 -11.75 11.22
CA PRO A 79 -8.10 -11.89 12.06
C PRO A 79 -9.37 -11.69 11.23
N GLN A 80 -10.48 -12.23 11.71
CA GLN A 80 -11.80 -12.02 11.09
C GLN A 80 -12.32 -10.60 11.33
N GLU A 81 -11.98 -10.03 12.49
CA GLU A 81 -12.30 -8.66 12.88
C GLU A 81 -11.02 -7.88 13.13
N ALA A 82 -10.97 -6.63 12.65
CA ALA A 82 -9.82 -5.77 12.86
C ALA A 82 -9.92 -5.01 14.20
N SER A 83 -8.77 -4.87 14.87
CA SER A 83 -8.66 -3.94 16.00
C SER A 83 -8.79 -2.49 15.52
N LYS A 84 -9.75 -1.76 16.10
CA LYS A 84 -9.98 -0.33 15.81
C LYS A 84 -8.75 0.52 16.14
N GLU A 85 -8.07 0.22 17.24
CA GLU A 85 -6.84 0.92 17.65
C GLU A 85 -5.74 0.76 16.60
N ILE A 86 -5.59 -0.46 16.06
CA ILE A 86 -4.59 -0.74 15.03
C ILE A 86 -4.93 -0.03 13.71
N ILE A 87 -6.22 0.03 13.33
CA ILE A 87 -6.65 0.79 12.15
C ILE A 87 -6.34 2.27 12.33
N GLN A 88 -6.73 2.85 13.48
CA GLN A 88 -6.51 4.26 13.78
C GLN A 88 -5.02 4.62 13.72
N LYS A 89 -4.17 3.82 14.38
CA LYS A 89 -2.71 4.00 14.35
C LYS A 89 -2.14 3.87 12.93
N ASN A 90 -2.67 2.96 12.11
CA ASN A 90 -2.26 2.81 10.72
C ASN A 90 -2.56 4.07 9.91
N VAL A 91 -3.79 4.59 10.02
CA VAL A 91 -4.24 5.81 9.34
C VAL A 91 -3.40 7.02 9.78
N GLU A 92 -3.09 7.15 11.07
CA GLU A 92 -2.28 8.25 11.61
C GLU A 92 -0.85 8.25 11.04
N ILE A 93 -0.18 7.09 11.05
CA ILE A 93 1.18 6.93 10.53
C ILE A 93 1.21 7.23 9.03
N ILE A 94 0.26 6.68 8.27
CA ILE A 94 0.16 6.92 6.83
C ILE A 94 -0.06 8.40 6.55
N SER A 95 -1.02 9.05 7.23
CA SER A 95 -1.34 10.46 7.02
C SER A 95 -0.15 11.36 7.35
N LYS A 96 0.59 11.04 8.42
CA LYS A 96 1.83 11.74 8.80
C LYS A 96 2.91 11.64 7.72
N LEU A 97 3.04 10.48 7.05
CA LEU A 97 4.04 10.28 6.01
C LEU A 97 3.64 10.94 4.69
N ILE A 98 2.37 10.84 4.31
CA ILE A 98 1.83 11.49 3.11
C ILE A 98 1.86 13.02 3.21
N SER A 99 1.59 13.59 4.39
CA SER A 99 1.58 15.04 4.59
C SER A 99 2.94 15.73 4.44
N GLN A 100 4.03 14.96 4.37
CA GLN A 100 5.38 15.47 4.11
C GLN A 100 5.64 15.75 2.63
N GLN A 101 4.73 15.36 1.73
CA GLN A 101 4.87 15.51 0.29
C GLN A 101 3.98 16.63 -0.24
N VAL A 102 4.48 17.38 -1.22
CA VAL A 102 3.68 18.41 -1.93
C VAL A 102 2.60 17.75 -2.78
N THR A 103 2.85 16.57 -3.33
CA THR A 103 1.87 15.72 -4.03
C THR A 103 2.31 14.28 -3.88
N SER A 104 1.38 13.36 -3.65
CA SER A 104 1.68 11.94 -3.48
C SER A 104 1.06 11.10 -4.58
N ASP A 105 1.89 10.27 -5.23
CA ASP A 105 1.42 9.21 -6.12
C ASP A 105 1.24 7.93 -5.29
N ILE A 106 0.00 7.46 -5.20
CA ILE A 106 -0.37 6.27 -4.42
C ILE A 106 -0.81 5.15 -5.35
N LEU A 107 0.00 4.11 -5.43
CA LEU A 107 -0.29 2.89 -6.17
C LEU A 107 -1.12 1.91 -5.32
N LEU A 108 -2.32 1.61 -5.79
CA LEU A 108 -3.17 0.57 -5.22
C LEU A 108 -2.78 -0.79 -5.82
N ALA A 109 -2.39 -1.73 -4.95
CA ALA A 109 -1.61 -2.91 -5.33
C ALA A 109 -2.07 -4.19 -4.60
N TRP A 110 -3.30 -4.22 -4.10
CA TRP A 110 -3.78 -5.26 -3.19
C TRP A 110 -4.28 -6.56 -3.85
N GLY A 111 -4.44 -6.60 -5.17
CA GLY A 111 -4.82 -7.83 -5.88
C GLY A 111 -6.22 -8.34 -5.53
N GLY A 112 -6.47 -9.63 -5.72
CA GLY A 112 -7.81 -10.24 -5.59
C GLY A 112 -8.31 -10.50 -4.17
N LEU A 113 -7.61 -10.02 -3.15
CA LEU A 113 -7.87 -10.34 -1.74
C LEU A 113 -8.66 -9.27 -0.98
N PHE A 114 -9.01 -8.16 -1.61
CA PHE A 114 -9.68 -7.04 -0.95
C PHE A 114 -11.01 -7.43 -0.29
N TYR A 115 -11.75 -8.37 -0.89
CA TYR A 115 -13.03 -8.84 -0.36
C TYR A 115 -12.90 -10.05 0.58
N SER A 116 -11.68 -10.46 0.95
CA SER A 116 -11.45 -11.64 1.83
C SER A 116 -11.70 -11.35 3.32
N ARG A 117 -11.78 -10.08 3.70
CA ARG A 117 -12.16 -9.62 5.05
C ARG A 117 -13.05 -8.40 4.94
N ALA A 118 -14.11 -8.35 5.75
CA ALA A 118 -15.07 -7.27 5.73
C ALA A 118 -14.44 -5.90 6.05
N TYR A 119 -13.47 -5.86 6.97
CA TYR A 119 -12.85 -4.60 7.42
C TYR A 119 -11.91 -3.94 6.40
N PHE A 120 -11.55 -4.59 5.28
CA PHE A 120 -10.66 -3.93 4.30
C PHE A 120 -11.35 -2.76 3.61
N SER A 121 -12.67 -2.84 3.37
CA SER A 121 -13.43 -1.71 2.84
C SER A 121 -13.48 -0.56 3.86
N ASP A 122 -13.67 -0.87 5.15
CA ASP A 122 -13.65 0.13 6.22
C ASP A 122 -12.27 0.80 6.36
N CYS A 123 -11.18 0.02 6.26
CA CYS A 123 -9.82 0.54 6.27
C CYS A 123 -9.60 1.50 5.10
N LEU A 124 -9.99 1.10 3.88
CA LEU A 124 -9.84 1.94 2.69
C LEU A 124 -10.68 3.22 2.78
N LYS A 125 -11.93 3.13 3.26
CA LYS A 125 -12.82 4.28 3.45
C LYS A 125 -12.21 5.26 4.47
N GLN A 126 -11.74 4.79 5.62
CA GLN A 126 -11.09 5.64 6.61
C GLN A 126 -9.80 6.29 6.09
N LEU A 127 -8.97 5.53 5.37
CA LEU A 127 -7.77 6.06 4.73
C LEU A 127 -8.11 7.15 3.71
N TYR A 128 -9.07 6.90 2.82
CA TYR A 128 -9.49 7.86 1.82
C TYR A 128 -10.03 9.16 2.47
N GLU A 129 -10.89 9.03 3.48
CA GLU A 129 -11.45 10.18 4.20
C GLU A 129 -10.38 11.05 4.88
N ASN A 130 -9.30 10.45 5.38
CA ASN A 130 -8.19 11.19 5.98
C ASN A 130 -7.24 11.77 4.94
N LEU A 131 -7.09 11.11 3.79
CA LEU A 131 -6.15 11.51 2.74
C LEU A 131 -6.73 12.50 1.72
N LYS A 132 -8.07 12.62 1.61
CA LYS A 132 -8.73 13.51 0.62
C LYS A 132 -8.40 14.99 0.77
N GLN A 133 -7.86 15.40 1.92
CA GLN A 133 -7.39 16.77 2.15
C GLN A 133 -6.00 17.04 1.53
N TYR A 134 -5.27 15.99 1.13
CA TYR A 134 -3.96 16.10 0.52
C TYR A 134 -4.05 15.91 -1.00
N PRO A 135 -3.16 16.55 -1.78
CA PRO A 135 -3.04 16.31 -3.21
C PRO A 135 -2.48 14.91 -3.48
N VAL A 136 -3.38 13.98 -3.82
CA VAL A 136 -3.06 12.57 -4.07
C VAL A 136 -3.48 12.18 -5.49
N ASN A 137 -2.56 11.57 -6.23
CA ASN A 137 -2.90 10.84 -7.45
C ASN A 137 -3.03 9.35 -7.12
N TRP A 138 -4.22 8.80 -7.33
CA TRP A 138 -4.45 7.37 -7.16
C TRP A 138 -4.10 6.63 -8.45
N LEU A 139 -3.25 5.61 -8.33
CA LEU A 139 -2.71 4.84 -9.43
C LEU A 139 -3.05 3.35 -9.27
N ARG A 140 -3.04 2.64 -10.40
CA ARG A 140 -3.16 1.19 -10.50
C ARG A 140 -2.20 0.66 -11.56
N ILE A 141 -1.85 -0.62 -11.48
CA ILE A 141 -1.05 -1.29 -12.53
C ILE A 141 -1.98 -1.82 -13.61
N GLY A 142 -1.79 -1.36 -14.85
CA GLY A 142 -2.51 -1.90 -16.02
C GLY A 142 -4.03 -1.90 -15.85
N GLU A 143 -4.69 -2.93 -16.39
CA GLU A 143 -6.14 -3.11 -16.27
C GLU A 143 -6.58 -3.71 -14.93
N PHE A 144 -7.83 -3.46 -14.52
CA PHE A 144 -8.40 -4.13 -13.37
C PHE A 144 -8.46 -5.64 -13.57
N LEU A 145 -8.41 -6.40 -12.46
CA LEU A 145 -8.80 -7.80 -12.45
C LEU A 145 -10.26 -7.93 -12.86
N LYS A 146 -10.69 -9.14 -13.29
CA LYS A 146 -12.10 -9.42 -13.59
C LYS A 146 -13.04 -9.11 -12.43
N SER A 147 -12.52 -9.16 -11.19
CA SER A 147 -13.22 -8.81 -9.96
C SER A 147 -13.32 -7.31 -9.69
N GLY A 148 -12.83 -6.44 -10.59
CA GLY A 148 -12.80 -4.99 -10.42
C GLY A 148 -11.66 -4.45 -9.52
N GLN A 149 -10.84 -5.34 -8.95
CA GLN A 149 -9.73 -4.96 -8.05
C GLN A 149 -8.46 -4.58 -8.83
N PRO A 150 -7.61 -3.67 -8.32
CA PRO A 150 -6.30 -3.40 -8.89
C PRO A 150 -5.39 -4.64 -8.86
N GLN A 151 -4.46 -4.73 -9.80
CA GLN A 151 -3.53 -5.86 -9.87
C GLN A 151 -2.50 -5.82 -8.75
N HIS A 152 -2.06 -7.01 -8.32
CA HIS A 152 -0.92 -7.15 -7.43
C HIS A 152 0.40 -7.11 -8.23
N PRO A 153 1.44 -6.39 -7.77
CA PRO A 153 2.71 -6.21 -8.50
C PRO A 153 3.39 -7.53 -8.88
N LEU A 154 3.30 -8.54 -8.01
CA LEU A 154 3.94 -9.85 -8.21
C LEU A 154 3.54 -10.53 -9.53
N TYR A 155 2.31 -10.30 -9.99
CA TYR A 155 1.76 -10.96 -11.18
C TYR A 155 1.69 -10.05 -12.41
N ALA A 156 2.14 -8.79 -12.28
CA ALA A 156 2.11 -7.82 -13.37
C ALA A 156 3.49 -7.73 -14.05
N ALA A 157 3.47 -7.62 -15.38
CA ALA A 157 4.67 -7.30 -16.15
C ALA A 157 5.05 -5.82 -15.96
N TYR A 158 6.34 -5.50 -15.96
CA TYR A 158 6.81 -4.11 -15.86
C TYR A 158 6.40 -3.25 -17.05
N SER A 159 6.15 -3.86 -18.22
CA SER A 159 5.58 -3.18 -19.39
C SER A 159 4.17 -2.65 -19.16
N ASN A 160 3.48 -3.08 -18.09
CA ASN A 160 2.18 -2.53 -17.74
C ASN A 160 2.36 -1.13 -17.14
N GLN A 161 1.76 -0.14 -17.80
CA GLN A 161 1.80 1.24 -17.34
C GLN A 161 1.02 1.43 -16.02
N LEU A 162 1.50 2.36 -15.19
CA LEU A 162 0.71 2.91 -14.11
C LEU A 162 -0.38 3.81 -14.70
N LYS A 163 -1.63 3.55 -14.33
CA LYS A 163 -2.81 4.28 -14.82
C LYS A 163 -3.51 4.97 -13.67
N LYS A 164 -4.15 6.10 -13.94
CA LYS A 164 -5.02 6.77 -12.96
C LYS A 164 -6.17 5.85 -12.54
N MET A 165 -6.51 5.93 -11.26
CA MET A 165 -7.63 5.24 -10.63
C MET A 165 -8.65 6.27 -10.15
N ASP A 166 -9.91 6.07 -10.55
CA ASP A 166 -11.03 6.85 -10.02
C ASP A 166 -11.48 6.24 -8.69
N MET A 167 -11.04 6.86 -7.59
CA MET A 167 -11.34 6.39 -6.25
C MET A 167 -12.79 6.57 -5.85
N LEU A 168 -13.46 7.63 -6.31
CA LEU A 168 -14.88 7.85 -5.97
C LEU A 168 -15.74 6.73 -6.56
N ASN A 169 -15.55 6.44 -7.85
CA ASN A 169 -16.24 5.34 -8.53
C ASN A 169 -15.89 3.96 -7.96
N PHE A 170 -14.67 3.77 -7.44
CA PHE A 170 -14.32 2.51 -6.76
C PHE A 170 -15.03 2.41 -5.39
N LEU A 171 -15.02 3.47 -4.60
CA LEU A 171 -15.63 3.54 -3.27
C LEU A 171 -17.16 3.38 -3.30
N GLU A 172 -17.83 3.87 -4.34
CA GLU A 172 -19.28 3.68 -4.54
C GLU A 172 -19.69 2.22 -4.76
N LYS A 173 -18.74 1.35 -5.15
CA LYS A 173 -19.00 -0.06 -5.48
C LYS A 173 -18.69 -1.03 -4.33
N ILE A 174 -18.20 -0.52 -3.19
CA ILE A 174 -17.71 -1.33 -2.06
C ILE A 174 -18.30 -0.95 -0.70
#